data_AF-A0A1M6IR52-F1
#
_entry.id   AF-A0A1M6IR52-F1
#
_cell.length_a   1.000
_cell.length_b   1.000
_cell.length_c   1.000
_cell.angle_alpha   90.00
_cell.angle_beta   90.00
_cell.angle_gamma   90.00
#
_symmetry.space_group_name_H-M   'P 1'
#
loop_
_entity.id
_entity.type
_entity.pdbx_description
1 polymer ?
#
loop_
_entity_poly.entity_id
_entity_poly.type
_entity_poly.pdbx_seq_one_letter_code
_entity_poly.pdbx_strand_id
1 'polypeptide(L)'
;MALENIIPISFSDHELQQLSFGINAINKVLNGKTVTLSPEQRKQYGRIANQNKQIVDCAKKHMEKQPKWIPNFLDKEEFDRDYYTRKQIDSEVEKLKQLTQQLIDTKMLLDYDNYSNALSFYRMVRYLAGENEPNAEEVYQEMKILFGKNKTVTDESEE
;
A
#
# COMPACT_ATOMS: atom_id res chain seq x y z
N MET A 1 -5.69 27.29 -23.19
CA MET A 1 -4.58 26.98 -22.26
C MET A 1 -4.63 25.48 -21.99
N ALA A 2 -3.49 24.79 -21.95
CA ALA A 2 -3.46 23.38 -21.59
C ALA A 2 -3.91 23.21 -20.13
N LEU A 3 -4.47 22.04 -19.78
CA LEU A 3 -4.69 21.72 -18.37
C LEU A 3 -3.34 21.76 -17.64
N GLU A 4 -3.35 22.35 -16.44
CA GLU A 4 -2.17 22.36 -15.59
C GLU A 4 -1.83 20.92 -15.18
N ASN A 5 -0.58 20.52 -15.41
CA ASN A 5 -0.08 19.21 -15.02
C ASN A 5 0.44 19.30 -13.58
N ILE A 6 -0.19 18.57 -12.65
CA ILE A 6 0.14 18.67 -11.23
C ILE A 6 1.52 18.10 -10.94
N ILE A 7 1.93 17.03 -11.64
CA ILE A 7 3.26 16.45 -11.45
C ILE A 7 3.91 15.94 -12.76
N PRO A 8 4.91 16.65 -13.32
CA PRO A 8 5.59 16.25 -14.55
C PRO A 8 6.79 15.33 -14.28
N ILE A 9 6.53 14.12 -13.78
CA ILE A 9 7.60 13.13 -13.51
C ILE A 9 7.50 11.91 -14.44
N SER A 10 8.62 11.22 -14.60
CA SER A 10 8.69 9.91 -15.23
C SER A 10 9.86 9.12 -14.65
N PHE A 11 9.84 7.80 -14.78
CA PHE A 11 10.96 6.94 -14.44
C PHE A 11 11.64 6.47 -15.72
N SER A 12 12.96 6.57 -15.75
CA SER A 12 13.78 5.93 -16.78
C SER A 12 13.86 4.42 -16.55
N ASP A 13 14.17 3.66 -17.61
CA ASP A 13 14.36 2.21 -17.51
C ASP A 13 15.44 1.83 -16.48
N HIS A 14 16.50 2.64 -16.38
CA HIS A 14 17.57 2.44 -15.42
C HIS A 14 17.07 2.61 -13.97
N GLU A 15 16.25 3.63 -13.68
CA GLU A 15 15.67 3.82 -12.34
C GLU A 15 14.71 2.68 -11.97
N LEU A 16 13.90 2.20 -12.91
CA LEU A 16 13.01 1.06 -12.70
C LEU A 16 13.80 -0.24 -12.43
N GLN A 17 14.93 -0.44 -13.12
CA GLN A 17 15.84 -1.55 -12.84
C GLN A 17 16.45 -1.44 -11.44
N GLN A 18 16.87 -0.25 -11.01
CA GLN A 18 17.39 -0.02 -9.66
C GLN A 18 16.35 -0.32 -8.58
N LEU A 19 15.10 0.12 -8.78
CA LEU A 19 13.98 -0.20 -7.89
C LEU A 19 13.76 -1.72 -7.81
N SER A 20 13.70 -2.40 -8.96
CA SER A 20 13.53 -3.85 -9.02
C SER A 20 14.68 -4.60 -8.32
N PHE A 21 15.92 -4.16 -8.53
CA PHE A 21 17.09 -4.73 -7.85
C PHE A 21 17.00 -4.56 -6.33
N GLY A 22 16.61 -3.37 -5.85
CA GLY A 22 16.42 -3.10 -4.42
C GLY A 22 15.35 -4.00 -3.79
N ILE A 23 14.19 -4.15 -4.45
CA ILE A 23 13.11 -5.04 -3.99
C ILE A 23 13.59 -6.50 -3.94
N ASN A 24 14.34 -6.94 -4.96
CA ASN A 24 14.90 -8.29 -4.98
C ASN A 24 15.95 -8.51 -3.88
N ALA A 25 16.75 -7.50 -3.55
CA ALA A 25 17.68 -7.57 -2.43
C ALA A 25 16.93 -7.71 -1.09
N ILE A 26 15.85 -6.96 -0.88
CA ILE A 26 14.98 -7.10 0.30
C ILE A 26 14.41 -8.52 0.37
N ASN A 27 13.84 -9.03 -0.72
CA ASN A 27 13.28 -10.38 -0.78
C ASN A 27 14.32 -11.46 -0.45
N LYS A 28 15.57 -11.32 -0.91
CA LYS A 28 16.65 -12.25 -0.58
C LYS A 28 16.99 -12.25 0.91
N VAL A 29 16.99 -11.09 1.57
CA VAL A 29 17.27 -10.98 3.01
C VAL A 29 16.14 -11.59 3.85
N LEU A 30 14.90 -11.46 3.40
CA LEU A 30 13.70 -11.97 4.08
C LEU A 30 13.49 -13.48 3.88
N ASN A 31 14.11 -14.09 2.87
CA ASN A 31 13.96 -15.51 2.57
C ASN A 31 14.37 -16.37 3.79
N GLY A 32 13.48 -17.27 4.19
CA GLY A 32 13.64 -18.12 5.37
C GLY A 32 13.41 -17.42 6.72
N LYS A 33 13.09 -16.12 6.74
CA LYS A 33 12.87 -15.33 7.97
C LYS A 33 11.46 -14.75 8.11
N THR A 34 10.68 -14.75 7.03
CA THR A 34 9.30 -14.25 7.03
C THR A 34 8.30 -15.39 6.86
N VAL A 35 7.15 -15.22 7.49
CA VAL A 35 6.02 -16.15 7.38
C VAL A 35 4.79 -15.43 6.85
N THR A 36 4.01 -16.11 6.00
CA THR A 36 2.72 -15.61 5.52
C THR A 36 1.61 -16.25 6.33
N LEU A 37 0.85 -15.44 7.06
CA LEU A 37 -0.30 -15.91 7.82
C LEU A 37 -1.56 -15.94 6.94
N SER A 38 -2.36 -17.00 7.06
CA SER A 38 -3.72 -17.06 6.50
C SER A 38 -4.66 -16.06 7.22
N PRO A 39 -5.82 -15.70 6.65
CA PRO A 39 -6.81 -14.87 7.35
C PRO A 39 -7.22 -15.45 8.71
N GLU A 40 -7.39 -16.77 8.80
CA GLU A 40 -7.72 -17.48 10.04
C GLU A 40 -6.59 -17.37 11.07
N GLN A 41 -5.33 -17.59 10.66
CA GLN A 41 -4.16 -17.43 11.54
C GLN A 41 -4.02 -15.98 12.02
N ARG A 42 -4.26 -14.98 11.16
CA ARG A 42 -4.27 -13.57 11.58
C ARG A 42 -5.35 -13.28 12.62
N LYS A 43 -6.53 -13.90 12.49
CA LYS A 43 -7.60 -13.80 13.49
C LYS A 43 -7.22 -14.49 14.80
N GLN A 44 -6.61 -15.68 14.71
CA GLN A 44 -6.18 -16.48 15.87
C GLN A 44 -5.08 -15.79 16.69
N TYR A 45 -4.00 -15.36 16.04
CA TYR A 45 -2.87 -14.71 16.72
C TYR A 45 -3.14 -13.25 17.03
N GLY A 46 -4.02 -12.61 16.25
CA GLY A 46 -4.41 -11.23 16.42
C GLY A 46 -3.26 -10.25 16.22
N ARG A 47 -3.57 -8.95 16.33
CA ARG A 47 -2.56 -7.90 16.44
C ARG A 47 -2.43 -7.52 17.90
N ILE A 48 -1.20 -7.49 18.41
CA ILE A 48 -0.93 -6.82 19.69
C ILE A 48 -1.00 -5.30 19.48
N ALA A 49 -2.06 -4.69 20.00
CA ALA A 49 -2.25 -3.24 20.00
C ALA A 49 -1.13 -2.54 20.81
N ASN A 50 -1.00 -1.22 20.64
CA ASN A 50 0.06 -0.42 21.28
C ASN A 50 0.12 -0.60 22.79
N GLN A 51 -1.03 -0.69 23.47
CA GLN A 51 -1.09 -0.94 24.92
C GLN A 51 -0.49 -2.29 25.31
N ASN A 52 -0.74 -3.35 24.53
CA ASN A 52 -0.15 -4.66 24.79
C ASN A 52 1.36 -4.67 24.51
N LYS A 53 1.84 -3.88 23.54
CA LYS A 53 3.29 -3.67 23.34
C LYS A 53 3.93 -3.02 24.58
N GLN A 54 3.26 -2.05 25.22
CA GLN A 54 3.74 -1.42 26.46
C GLN A 54 3.78 -2.40 27.64
N ILE A 55 2.83 -3.35 27.71
CA ILE A 55 2.87 -4.42 28.71
C ILE A 55 4.13 -5.28 28.53
N VAL A 56 4.47 -5.65 27.29
CA VAL A 56 5.69 -6.42 26.99
C VAL A 56 6.95 -5.64 27.36
N ASP A 57 7.01 -4.33 27.07
CA ASP A 57 8.13 -3.47 27.47
C ASP A 57 8.29 -3.40 28.99
N CYS A 58 7.17 -3.28 29.71
CA CYS A 58 7.13 -3.28 31.18
C CYS A 58 7.63 -4.62 31.73
N ALA A 59 7.12 -5.74 31.21
CA ALA A 59 7.52 -7.07 31.62
C ALA A 59 9.03 -7.29 31.43
N LYS A 60 9.59 -6.95 30.25
CA LYS A 60 11.03 -7.06 29.98
C LYS A 60 11.85 -6.28 31.01
N LYS A 61 11.49 -5.01 31.26
CA LYS A 61 12.17 -4.15 32.24
C LYS A 61 12.17 -4.75 33.64
N HIS A 62 11.08 -5.37 34.07
CA HIS A 62 11.00 -6.01 35.39
C HIS A 62 11.76 -7.34 35.45
N MET A 63 11.73 -8.15 34.38
CA MET A 63 12.51 -9.38 34.30
C MET A 63 14.02 -9.10 34.39
N GLU A 64 14.50 -8.02 33.76
CA GLU A 64 15.91 -7.60 33.85
C GLU A 64 16.31 -7.14 35.25
N LYS A 65 15.41 -6.44 35.95
CA LYS A 65 15.67 -5.92 37.31
C LYS A 65 15.54 -6.96 38.41
N GLN A 66 14.66 -7.95 38.24
CA GLN A 66 14.36 -8.97 39.24
C GLN A 66 14.40 -10.37 38.61
N PRO A 67 15.61 -10.92 38.32
CA PRO A 67 15.73 -12.23 37.68
C PRO A 67 15.07 -13.37 38.46
N LYS A 68 14.95 -13.24 39.79
CA LYS A 68 14.28 -14.21 40.67
C LYS A 68 12.76 -14.33 40.42
N TRP A 69 12.15 -13.37 39.74
CA TRP A 69 10.72 -13.38 39.40
C TRP A 69 10.46 -14.04 38.04
N ILE A 70 11.50 -14.37 37.28
CA ILE A 70 11.37 -15.07 36.01
C ILE A 70 10.86 -16.49 36.30
N PRO A 71 9.71 -16.91 35.76
CA PRO A 71 9.22 -18.27 35.95
C PRO A 71 10.22 -19.28 35.41
N ASN A 72 10.43 -20.39 36.13
CA ASN A 72 11.43 -21.42 35.75
C ASN A 72 11.14 -22.10 34.40
N PHE A 73 9.89 -22.04 33.92
CA PHE A 73 9.48 -22.59 32.62
C PHE A 73 9.61 -21.58 31.47
N LEU A 74 9.93 -20.31 31.75
CA LEU A 74 10.08 -19.28 30.74
C LEU A 74 11.53 -19.31 30.23
N ASP A 75 11.69 -19.53 28.92
CA ASP A 75 12.98 -19.30 28.25
C ASP A 75 13.21 -17.80 28.09
N LYS A 76 14.02 -17.24 28.99
CA LYS A 76 14.32 -15.80 29.00
C LYS A 76 15.14 -15.37 27.80
N GLU A 77 16.02 -16.24 27.30
CA GLU A 77 16.88 -15.90 26.17
C GLU A 77 16.05 -15.83 24.89
N GLU A 78 15.13 -16.77 24.67
CA GLU A 78 14.21 -16.73 23.53
C GLU A 78 13.29 -15.51 23.60
N PHE A 79 12.71 -15.21 24.76
CA PHE A 79 11.91 -14.00 24.94
C PHE A 79 12.69 -12.72 24.56
N ASP A 80 13.97 -12.63 24.93
CA ASP A 80 14.80 -11.49 24.56
C ASP A 80 15.07 -11.44 23.06
N ARG A 81 15.39 -12.58 22.43
CA ARG A 81 15.59 -12.67 20.98
C ARG A 81 14.34 -12.21 20.23
N ASP A 82 13.16 -12.69 20.61
CA ASP A 82 11.88 -12.28 20.03
C ASP A 82 11.62 -10.79 20.20
N TYR A 83 11.86 -10.28 21.42
CA TYR A 83 11.66 -8.87 21.73
C TYR A 83 12.50 -7.94 20.84
N TYR A 84 13.80 -8.25 20.70
CA TYR A 84 14.71 -7.44 19.89
C TYR A 84 14.41 -7.58 18.40
N THR A 85 14.14 -8.81 17.93
CA THR A 85 13.81 -9.09 16.53
C THR A 85 12.52 -8.37 16.13
N ARG A 86 11.49 -8.37 16.98
CA ARG A 86 10.24 -7.62 16.75
C ARG A 86 10.50 -6.13 16.55
N LYS A 87 11.38 -5.51 17.36
CA LYS A 87 11.70 -4.09 17.21
C LYS A 87 12.42 -3.78 15.90
N GLN A 88 13.34 -4.65 15.49
CA GLN A 88 14.03 -4.51 14.21
C GLN A 88 13.05 -4.59 13.04
N ILE A 89 12.15 -5.60 13.06
CA ILE A 89 11.11 -5.75 12.04
C ILE A 89 10.15 -4.55 12.04
N ASP A 90 9.67 -4.10 13.21
CA ASP A 90 8.77 -2.94 13.33
C ASP A 90 9.43 -1.71 12.66
N SER A 91 10.74 -1.48 12.85
CA SER A 91 11.43 -0.35 12.21
C SER A 91 11.51 -0.45 10.68
N GLU A 92 11.76 -1.63 10.12
CA GLU A 92 11.84 -1.80 8.67
C GLU A 92 10.45 -1.75 8.01
N VAL A 93 9.43 -2.26 8.70
CA VAL A 93 8.03 -2.16 8.26
C VAL A 93 7.61 -0.70 8.09
N GLU A 94 7.94 0.18 9.04
CA GLU A 94 7.58 1.60 8.92
C GLU A 94 8.28 2.30 7.74
N LYS A 95 9.55 1.98 7.47
CA LYS A 95 10.26 2.51 6.28
C LYS A 95 9.59 2.06 4.98
N LEU A 96 9.24 0.78 4.87
CA LEU A 96 8.59 0.23 3.69
C LEU A 96 7.19 0.83 3.49
N LYS A 97 6.41 1.00 4.57
CA LYS A 97 5.11 1.68 4.51
C LYS A 97 5.23 3.11 4.00
N GLN A 98 6.22 3.86 4.49
CA GLN A 98 6.44 5.23 4.03
C GLN A 98 6.74 5.29 2.53
N LEU A 99 7.63 4.42 2.03
CA LEU A 99 7.94 4.32 0.60
C LEU A 99 6.71 3.93 -0.23
N THR A 100 5.95 2.94 0.23
CA THR A 100 4.69 2.54 -0.41
C THR A 100 3.70 3.68 -0.45
N GLN A 101 3.54 4.44 0.64
CA GLN A 101 2.63 5.58 0.69
C GLN A 101 3.05 6.68 -0.30
N GLN A 102 4.34 7.01 -0.38
CA GLN A 102 4.85 7.97 -1.36
C GLN A 102 4.54 7.57 -2.80
N LEU A 103 4.70 6.27 -3.14
CA LEU A 103 4.35 5.76 -4.47
C LEU A 103 2.84 5.83 -4.74
N ILE A 104 2.01 5.51 -3.75
CA ILE A 104 0.54 5.59 -3.84
C ILE A 104 0.11 7.05 -4.07
N ASP A 105 0.62 7.98 -3.28
CA ASP A 105 0.27 9.40 -3.39
C ASP A 105 0.69 9.97 -4.75
N THR A 106 1.90 9.63 -5.19
CA THR A 106 2.42 10.02 -6.51
C THR A 106 1.56 9.46 -7.64
N LYS A 107 1.18 8.17 -7.56
CA LYS A 107 0.29 7.54 -8.52
C LYS A 107 -1.09 8.23 -8.55
N MET A 108 -1.62 8.61 -7.39
CA MET A 108 -2.91 9.30 -7.31
C MET A 108 -2.89 10.63 -8.07
N LEU A 109 -1.79 11.40 -7.96
CA LEU A 109 -1.63 12.64 -8.73
C LEU A 109 -1.56 12.37 -10.23
N LEU A 110 -0.77 11.37 -10.66
CA LEU A 110 -0.69 10.98 -12.07
C LEU A 110 -2.04 10.49 -12.61
N ASP A 111 -2.80 9.71 -11.84
CA ASP A 111 -4.14 9.24 -12.19
C ASP A 111 -5.11 10.43 -12.35
N TYR A 112 -5.02 11.42 -11.46
CA TYR A 112 -5.82 12.64 -11.55
C TYR A 112 -5.51 13.43 -12.82
N ASP A 113 -4.23 13.64 -13.14
CA ASP A 113 -3.79 14.35 -14.36
C ASP A 113 -4.29 13.61 -15.61
N ASN A 114 -4.11 12.29 -15.65
CA ASN A 114 -4.57 11.45 -16.76
C ASN A 114 -6.09 11.51 -16.95
N TYR A 115 -6.85 11.42 -15.85
CA TYR A 115 -8.30 11.47 -15.91
C TYR A 115 -8.83 12.84 -16.33
N SER A 116 -8.22 13.93 -15.83
CA SER A 116 -8.56 15.30 -16.24
C SER A 116 -8.33 15.53 -17.74
N ASN A 117 -7.22 15.03 -18.27
CA ASN A 117 -6.92 15.06 -19.70
C ASN A 117 -7.90 14.20 -20.52
N ALA A 118 -8.23 13.00 -20.05
CA ALA A 118 -9.22 12.13 -20.68
C ALA A 118 -10.62 12.77 -20.74
N LEU A 119 -11.05 13.49 -19.69
CA LEU A 119 -12.31 14.23 -19.69
C LEU A 119 -12.32 15.37 -20.71
N SER A 120 -11.19 16.06 -20.89
CA SER A 120 -11.06 17.11 -21.91
C SER A 120 -11.09 16.52 -23.32
N PHE A 121 -10.41 15.39 -23.54
CA PHE A 121 -10.50 14.65 -24.79
C PHE A 121 -11.94 14.20 -25.08
N TYR A 122 -12.63 13.62 -24.10
CA TYR A 122 -14.04 13.21 -24.23
C TYR A 122 -14.95 14.38 -24.65
N ARG A 123 -14.78 15.57 -24.04
CA ARG A 123 -15.53 16.78 -24.42
C ARG A 123 -15.26 17.19 -25.87
N MET A 124 -14.00 17.09 -26.30
CA MET A 124 -13.61 17.41 -27.68
C MET A 124 -14.22 16.41 -28.67
N VAL A 125 -14.11 15.11 -28.41
CA VAL A 125 -14.69 14.07 -29.30
C VAL A 125 -16.21 14.21 -29.38
N ARG A 126 -16.90 14.53 -28.27
CA ARG A 126 -18.34 14.84 -28.28
C ARG A 126 -18.67 16.03 -29.19
N TYR A 127 -17.85 17.08 -29.17
CA TYR A 127 -18.03 18.24 -30.05
C TYR A 127 -17.85 17.85 -31.52
N LEU A 128 -16.75 17.15 -31.85
CA LEU A 128 -16.45 16.70 -33.21
C LEU A 128 -17.51 15.74 -33.78
N ALA A 129 -18.07 14.88 -32.93
CA ALA A 129 -19.20 14.02 -33.30
C ALA A 129 -20.42 14.85 -33.76
N GLY A 130 -20.71 15.97 -33.08
CA GLY A 130 -21.75 16.92 -33.48
C GLY A 130 -21.47 17.64 -34.79
N GLU A 131 -20.18 17.85 -35.12
CA GLU A 131 -19.74 18.42 -36.40
C GLU A 131 -19.64 17.36 -37.53
N ASN A 132 -20.02 16.10 -37.25
CA ASN A 132 -19.93 14.97 -38.18
C ASN A 132 -18.50 14.68 -38.69
N GLU A 133 -17.49 14.90 -37.85
CA GLU A 133 -16.13 14.42 -38.14
C GLU A 133 -16.13 12.88 -38.27
N PRO A 134 -15.48 12.31 -39.30
CA PRO A 134 -15.38 10.87 -39.46
C PRO A 134 -14.85 10.18 -38.19
N ASN A 135 -15.48 9.06 -37.82
CA ASN A 135 -15.14 8.21 -36.66
C ASN A 135 -15.31 8.86 -35.27
N ALA A 136 -15.62 10.15 -35.15
CA ALA A 136 -15.77 10.81 -33.86
C ALA A 136 -16.99 10.31 -33.07
N GLU A 137 -18.11 10.00 -33.75
CA GLU A 137 -19.32 9.46 -33.12
C GLU A 137 -19.07 8.09 -32.49
N GLU A 138 -18.33 7.20 -33.16
CA GLU A 138 -17.98 5.87 -32.63
C GLU A 138 -17.19 5.99 -31.32
N VAL A 139 -16.09 6.76 -31.33
CA VAL A 139 -15.24 6.99 -30.14
C VAL A 139 -16.04 7.65 -29.02
N TYR A 140 -16.90 8.63 -29.33
CA TYR A 140 -17.78 9.26 -28.34
C TYR A 140 -18.69 8.26 -27.66
N GLN A 141 -19.36 7.39 -28.42
CA GLN A 141 -20.29 6.41 -27.87
C GLN A 141 -19.57 5.34 -27.03
N GLU A 142 -18.41 4.88 -27.48
CA GLU A 142 -17.55 3.96 -26.70
C GLU A 142 -17.23 4.54 -25.32
N MET A 143 -16.71 5.77 -25.26
CA MET A 143 -16.39 6.42 -24.00
C MET A 143 -17.64 6.72 -23.16
N LYS A 144 -18.74 7.14 -23.79
CA LYS A 144 -20.00 7.47 -23.10
C LYS A 144 -20.57 6.28 -22.33
N ILE A 145 -20.46 5.06 -22.86
CA ILE A 145 -20.91 3.84 -22.18
C ILE A 145 -20.18 3.65 -20.84
N LEU A 146 -18.89 4.03 -20.75
CA LEU A 146 -18.11 3.91 -19.52
C LEU A 146 -18.60 4.86 -18.43
N PHE A 147 -19.07 6.06 -18.78
CA PHE A 147 -19.65 7.00 -17.82
C PHE A 147 -21.06 6.59 -17.35
N GLY A 148 -21.82 5.87 -18.20
CA GLY A 148 -23.18 5.43 -17.91
C GLY A 148 -23.29 4.24 -16.96
N LYS A 149 -22.23 3.44 -16.79
CA LYS A 149 -22.22 2.25 -15.93
C LYS A 149 -22.11 2.53 -14.43
N ASN A 150 -21.90 3.78 -14.01
CA ASN A 150 -21.68 4.16 -12.61
C ASN A 150 -22.97 4.40 -11.80
N LYS A 151 -24.16 4.03 -12.29
CA LYS A 151 -25.44 4.27 -11.59
C LYS A 151 -26.03 3.09 -10.80
N THR A 152 -25.36 1.94 -10.74
CA THR A 152 -25.92 0.77 -10.02
C THR A 152 -24.83 -0.08 -9.37
N VAL A 153 -24.23 0.38 -8.26
CA VAL A 153 -23.86 -0.45 -7.09
C VAL A 153 -23.67 0.49 -5.89
N THR A 154 -24.76 0.88 -5.23
CA THR A 154 -24.72 1.32 -3.82
C THR A 154 -26.03 0.88 -3.19
N ASP A 155 -25.94 0.31 -1.99
CA ASP A 155 -26.99 -0.39 -1.21
C ASP A 155 -27.38 -1.78 -1.72
N GLU A 156 -26.60 -2.78 -1.29
CA GLU A 156 -27.11 -4.01 -0.67
C GLU A 156 -25.91 -4.89 -0.28
N SER A 157 -25.33 -4.68 0.90
CA SER A 157 -24.62 -5.70 1.70
C SER A 157 -24.03 -5.09 2.99
N GLU A 158 -24.90 -4.75 3.93
CA GLU A 158 -24.60 -4.84 5.37
C GLU A 158 -25.81 -5.47 6.07
N GLU A 159 -25.84 -6.81 6.10
CA GLU A 159 -26.45 -7.63 7.16
C GLU A 159 -25.44 -8.70 7.58
#